data_AF-A0AAD1KTG4-F1
#
_entry.id   AF-A0AAD1KTG4-F1
#
_cell.length_a   1.000
_cell.length_b   1.000
_cell.length_c   1.000
_cell.angle_alpha   90.00
_cell.angle_beta   90.00
_cell.angle_gamma   90.00
#
_symmetry.space_group_name_H-M   'P 1'
#
loop_
_entity.id
_entity.type
_entity.pdbx_description
1 polymer ?
#
loop_
_entity_poly.entity_id
_entity_poly.type
_entity_poly.pdbx_seq_one_letter_code
_entity_poly.pdbx_strand_id
1 'polypeptide(L)'
;MPEGILPIERDLLRFKEIVRGEVKKRVREFLTREELFGQVEGRLVSIPLPQLEIPKIVHGEPLGEGLGLGGPGEEALGPGGHVPVAELELEEFLDLVGEALRLPRLRPKGEGEVTEEALRHTTIARKGPRGLRHVRRTLKESLKRALQSGEYRPEDPLLVPEREDLRYKAPRRKPIPHAQAVVLFALDVSGSMREEELKLVKTLSFWITLWIKRHFPRLERRYLLHDAEAWEVPEEEFFKAREGGGTRISSALLLAEEILKAYPEAFYNRYLYHFSDGENWQGDTPLALEALRRLLPSLALYGYAQVEGPYGQGHFLEEVREALGGREGVALAAVRGREDLPVALRRLLGG
;
A
#
# COMPACT_ATOMS: atom_id res chain seq x y z
N MET A 1 8.00 33.92 20.65
CA MET A 1 9.25 33.13 20.63
C MET A 1 8.83 31.74 20.16
N PRO A 2 9.21 31.27 18.96
CA PRO A 2 8.80 29.94 18.52
C PRO A 2 9.50 28.90 19.40
N GLU A 3 8.74 27.94 19.91
CA GLU A 3 9.23 26.83 20.74
C GLU A 3 10.27 26.04 19.95
N GLY A 4 11.51 26.05 20.43
CA GLY A 4 12.61 25.28 19.85
C GLY A 4 12.42 23.80 20.15
N ILE A 5 12.41 22.98 19.10
CA ILE A 5 12.34 21.51 19.15
C ILE A 5 13.38 20.99 20.15
N LEU A 6 12.97 20.12 21.07
CA LEU A 6 13.85 19.59 22.10
C LEU A 6 15.00 18.77 21.46
N PRO A 7 16.22 18.72 22.05
CA PRO A 7 17.35 17.99 21.48
C PRO A 7 17.04 16.52 21.13
N ILE A 8 16.24 15.85 21.96
CA ILE A 8 15.80 14.46 21.76
C ILE A 8 14.89 14.32 20.53
N GLU A 9 13.99 15.28 20.31
CA GLU A 9 13.09 15.28 19.15
C GLU A 9 13.88 15.52 17.86
N ARG A 10 14.91 16.37 17.91
CA ARG A 10 15.83 16.60 16.78
C ARG A 10 16.62 15.35 16.41
N ASP A 11 17.13 14.62 17.39
CA ASP A 11 17.88 13.39 17.16
C ASP A 11 16.98 12.26 16.67
N LEU A 12 15.75 12.15 17.17
CA LEU A 12 14.75 11.21 16.66
C LEU A 12 14.38 11.51 15.20
N LEU A 13 14.18 12.78 14.83
CA LEU A 13 13.92 13.18 13.44
C LEU A 13 15.11 12.83 12.54
N ARG A 14 16.33 13.12 12.99
CA ARG A 14 17.56 12.78 12.26
C ARG A 14 17.70 11.26 12.07
N PHE A 15 17.38 10.47 13.10
CA PHE A 15 17.37 9.01 13.00
C PHE A 15 16.34 8.54 11.96
N LYS A 16 15.11 9.03 11.99
CA LYS A 16 14.08 8.72 10.99
C LYS A 16 14.51 9.10 9.57
N GLU A 17 15.19 10.23 9.39
CA GLU A 17 15.74 10.63 8.10
C GLU A 17 16.83 9.69 7.60
N ILE A 18 17.71 9.21 8.48
CA ILE A 18 18.74 8.23 8.13
C ILE A 18 18.09 6.92 7.71
N VAL A 19 17.15 6.40 8.50
CA VAL A 19 16.40 5.17 8.17
C VAL A 19 15.69 5.33 6.82
N ARG A 20 14.97 6.44 6.61
CA ARG A 20 14.29 6.74 5.33
C ARG A 20 15.26 6.80 4.16
N GLY A 21 16.43 7.43 4.34
CA GLY A 21 17.47 7.49 3.32
C GLY A 21 18.02 6.11 2.97
N GLU A 22 18.22 5.25 3.96
CA GLU A 22 18.74 3.89 3.78
C GLU A 22 17.73 2.99 3.09
N VAL A 23 16.47 3.02 3.52
CA VAL A 23 15.38 2.29 2.85
C VAL A 23 15.31 2.69 1.39
N LYS A 24 15.31 3.99 1.08
CA LYS A 24 15.25 4.50 -0.30
C LYS A 24 16.41 4.02 -1.17
N LYS A 25 17.63 3.94 -0.62
CA LYS A 25 18.81 3.42 -1.35
C LYS A 25 18.70 1.92 -1.62
N ARG A 26 18.15 1.17 -0.66
CA ARG A 26 18.13 -0.30 -0.68
C ARG A 26 16.78 -0.93 -1.04
N VAL A 27 15.80 -0.14 -1.50
CA VAL A 27 14.48 -0.64 -1.93
C VAL A 27 14.60 -1.83 -2.90
N ARG A 28 15.55 -1.78 -3.84
CA ARG A 28 15.78 -2.89 -4.77
C ARG A 28 16.15 -4.19 -4.07
N GLU A 29 17.00 -4.12 -3.05
CA GLU A 29 17.38 -5.29 -2.24
C GLU A 29 16.19 -5.83 -1.45
N PHE A 30 15.35 -4.96 -0.88
CA PHE A 30 14.16 -5.40 -0.13
C PHE A 30 13.14 -6.08 -1.05
N LEU A 31 12.87 -5.52 -2.23
CA LEU A 31 11.91 -6.09 -3.18
C LEU A 31 12.34 -7.46 -3.73
N THR A 32 13.64 -7.77 -3.71
CA THR A 32 14.22 -9.00 -4.26
C THR A 32 14.48 -10.08 -3.21
N ARG A 33 14.38 -9.75 -1.91
CA ARG A 33 14.57 -10.68 -0.79
C ARG A 33 13.28 -11.43 -0.47
N GLU A 34 13.37 -12.75 -0.48
CA GLU A 34 12.24 -13.65 -0.18
C GLU A 34 11.91 -13.70 1.33
N GLU A 35 12.86 -13.33 2.19
CA GLU A 35 12.70 -13.40 3.65
C GLU A 35 11.59 -12.49 4.19
N LEU A 36 11.22 -11.45 3.43
CA LEU A 36 10.12 -10.57 3.81
C LEU A 36 8.76 -11.27 3.77
N PHE A 37 8.57 -12.32 2.97
CA PHE A 37 7.27 -13.01 2.85
C PHE A 37 6.79 -13.64 4.15
N GLY A 38 7.72 -14.13 5.00
CA GLY A 38 7.40 -14.79 6.27
C GLY A 38 7.32 -13.85 7.48
N GLN A 39 7.90 -12.65 7.40
CA GLN A 39 7.91 -11.69 8.51
C GLN A 39 6.67 -10.80 8.58
N VAL A 40 5.86 -10.73 7.51
CA VAL A 40 4.69 -9.82 7.42
C VAL A 40 3.52 -10.25 8.33
N GLU A 41 3.55 -11.44 8.93
CA GLU A 41 2.58 -11.81 9.97
C GLU A 41 2.77 -10.98 11.26
N GLY A 42 4.00 -10.53 11.53
CA GLY A 42 4.27 -9.45 12.47
C GLY A 42 4.20 -8.13 11.73
N ARG A 43 3.41 -7.16 12.18
CA ARG A 43 3.23 -5.84 11.54
C ARG A 43 4.52 -4.99 11.45
N LEU A 44 5.67 -5.57 11.77
CA LEU A 44 6.97 -4.94 11.88
C LEU A 44 7.94 -5.55 10.87
N VAL A 45 8.61 -4.69 10.11
CA VAL A 45 9.66 -5.03 9.14
C VAL A 45 11.00 -4.62 9.73
N SER A 46 11.91 -5.59 9.83
CA SER A 46 13.25 -5.39 10.42
C SER A 46 14.25 -4.99 9.34
N ILE A 47 14.87 -3.82 9.50
CA ILE A 47 15.79 -3.22 8.54
C ILE A 47 17.20 -3.11 9.15
N PRO A 48 18.19 -3.83 8.61
CA PRO A 48 19.56 -3.73 9.09
C PRO A 48 20.16 -2.38 8.67
N LEU A 49 20.64 -1.61 9.64
CA LEU A 49 21.29 -0.33 9.43
C LEU A 49 22.79 -0.50 9.17
N PRO A 50 23.40 0.33 8.30
CA PRO A 50 24.83 0.37 8.14
C PRO A 50 25.49 0.78 9.46
N GLN A 51 26.60 0.13 9.81
CA GLN A 51 27.39 0.54 10.96
C GLN A 51 27.97 1.93 10.70
N LEU A 52 27.72 2.86 11.61
CA LEU A 52 28.47 4.11 11.66
C LEU A 52 29.88 3.76 12.12
N GLU A 53 30.85 3.78 11.21
CA GLU A 53 32.25 3.83 11.60
C GLU A 53 32.48 5.14 12.36
N ILE A 54 32.64 5.04 13.67
CA ILE A 54 32.97 6.21 14.50
C ILE A 54 34.35 6.66 14.03
N PRO A 55 34.50 7.87 13.46
CA PRO A 55 35.80 8.33 13.01
C PRO A 55 36.73 8.40 14.22
N LYS A 56 37.86 7.68 14.15
CA LYS A 56 38.92 7.80 15.15
C LYS A 56 39.55 9.16 14.97
N ILE A 57 39.13 10.13 15.78
CA ILE A 57 39.80 11.43 15.87
C ILE A 57 41.14 11.19 16.55
N VAL A 58 42.21 11.12 15.77
CA VAL A 58 43.57 11.12 16.30
C VAL A 58 43.96 12.57 16.55
N HIS A 59 44.00 12.98 17.82
CA HIS A 59 44.57 14.29 18.20
C HIS A 59 46.08 14.14 18.41
N GLY A 60 46.88 14.66 17.47
CA GLY A 60 48.34 14.79 17.59
C GLY A 60 49.08 14.82 16.25
N GLU A 61 50.21 15.53 16.18
CA GLU A 61 51.18 15.40 15.08
C GLU A 61 51.79 13.98 15.07
N PRO A 62 52.12 13.40 13.90
CA PRO A 62 52.63 12.03 13.83
C PRO A 62 54.07 11.99 14.36
N LEU A 63 54.22 11.79 15.67
CA LEU A 63 55.49 11.42 16.29
C LEU A 63 55.62 9.90 16.30
N GLY A 64 56.78 9.45 15.83
CA GLY A 64 57.07 8.08 15.42
C GLY A 64 57.03 7.00 16.51
N GLU A 65 57.29 5.79 16.00
CA GLU A 65 57.53 4.50 16.67
C GLU A 65 57.75 4.53 18.19
N GLY A 66 56.92 3.77 18.93
CA GLY A 66 57.30 3.26 20.24
C GLY A 66 56.16 2.89 21.19
N LEU A 67 56.04 1.58 21.44
CA LEU A 67 55.47 0.95 22.64
C LEU A 67 53.97 1.12 22.92
N GLY A 68 53.21 0.11 22.48
CA GLY A 68 51.88 -0.17 22.98
C GLY A 68 51.90 -0.45 24.48
N LEU A 69 51.29 0.45 25.24
CA LEU A 69 50.81 0.22 26.60
C LEU A 69 49.33 0.60 26.62
N GLY A 70 48.50 -0.39 26.94
CA GLY A 70 47.05 -0.33 26.85
C GLY A 70 46.44 0.83 27.64
N GLY A 71 45.53 1.54 26.97
CA GLY A 71 44.55 2.41 27.61
C GLY A 71 43.23 1.64 27.85
N PRO A 72 42.53 1.87 28.97
CA PRO A 72 41.30 1.17 29.30
C PRO A 72 40.15 1.73 28.45
N GLY A 73 39.57 0.87 27.61
CA GLY A 73 38.50 1.28 26.70
C GLY A 73 38.22 0.29 25.56
N GLU A 74 38.92 -0.84 25.49
CA GLU A 74 38.47 -1.98 24.69
C GLU A 74 37.40 -2.76 25.46
N GLU A 75 36.17 -2.25 25.43
CA GLU A 75 35.05 -3.18 25.28
C GLU A 75 35.17 -3.76 23.87
N ALA A 76 35.94 -4.85 23.81
CA ALA A 76 35.89 -5.78 22.70
C ALA A 76 34.43 -6.20 22.54
N LEU A 77 33.74 -5.60 21.57
CA LEU A 77 32.57 -6.20 20.94
C LEU A 77 33.01 -7.60 20.52
N GLY A 78 32.46 -8.61 21.22
CA GLY A 78 32.77 -10.01 21.00
C GLY A 78 32.54 -10.44 19.55
N PRO A 79 32.99 -11.65 19.19
CA PRO A 79 32.88 -12.17 17.82
C PRO A 79 31.40 -12.38 17.48
N GLY A 80 30.81 -11.38 16.85
CA GLY A 80 29.38 -11.30 16.60
C GLY A 80 28.95 -9.85 16.54
N GLY A 81 29.39 -9.14 15.49
CA GLY A 81 28.94 -7.78 15.22
C GLY A 81 27.42 -7.78 14.98
N HIS A 82 26.65 -7.52 16.04
CA HIS A 82 25.21 -7.35 15.91
C HIS A 82 24.97 -6.08 15.09
N VAL A 83 24.58 -6.27 13.83
CA VAL A 83 24.16 -5.17 12.97
C VAL A 83 22.97 -4.50 13.66
N PRO A 84 23.01 -3.18 13.93
CA PRO A 84 21.85 -2.51 14.51
C PRO A 84 20.65 -2.66 13.57
N VAL A 85 19.53 -3.16 14.08
CA VAL A 85 18.30 -3.36 13.33
C VAL A 85 17.29 -2.31 13.76
N ALA A 86 16.72 -1.60 12.78
CA ALA A 86 15.56 -0.74 13.01
C ALA A 86 14.29 -1.51 12.67
N GLU A 87 13.32 -1.49 13.57
CA GLU A 87 11.98 -2.02 13.32
C GLU A 87 11.10 -0.89 12.78
N LEU A 88 10.48 -1.09 11.62
CA LEU A 88 9.50 -0.17 11.04
C LEU A 88 8.15 -0.85 10.95
N GLU A 89 7.07 -0.09 11.14
CA GLU A 89 5.74 -0.61 10.82
C GLU A 89 5.63 -0.85 9.32
N LEU A 90 4.94 -1.94 8.94
CA LEU A 90 4.74 -2.31 7.53
C LEU A 90 4.18 -1.14 6.70
N GLU A 91 3.25 -0.39 7.29
CA GLU A 91 2.64 0.78 6.66
C GLU A 91 3.65 1.89 6.34
N GLU A 92 4.54 2.20 7.29
CA GLU A 92 5.60 3.18 7.11
C GLU A 92 6.62 2.70 6.08
N PHE A 93 6.99 1.41 6.14
CA PHE A 93 7.87 0.81 5.15
C PHE A 93 7.28 0.87 3.74
N LEU A 94 6.00 0.54 3.56
CA LEU A 94 5.31 0.62 2.27
C LEU A 94 5.29 2.06 1.75
N ASP A 95 5.01 3.06 2.59
CA ASP A 95 5.05 4.47 2.18
C ASP A 95 6.45 4.86 1.67
N LEU A 96 7.51 4.40 2.34
CA LEU A 96 8.89 4.65 1.92
C LEU A 96 9.22 3.99 0.57
N VAL A 97 8.79 2.74 0.37
CA VAL A 97 8.93 2.02 -0.90
C VAL A 97 8.17 2.74 -2.02
N GLY A 98 6.94 3.18 -1.74
CA GLY A 98 6.10 3.93 -2.65
C GLY A 98 6.72 5.25 -3.09
N GLU A 99 7.31 5.99 -2.16
CA GLU A 99 8.05 7.21 -2.48
C GLU A 99 9.30 6.94 -3.31
N ALA A 100 10.04 5.88 -2.99
CA ALA A 100 11.26 5.51 -3.72
C ALA A 100 10.96 5.12 -5.17
N LEU A 101 9.90 4.33 -5.38
CA LEU A 101 9.45 3.89 -6.70
C LEU A 101 8.56 4.91 -7.42
N ARG A 102 8.20 6.02 -6.76
CA ARG A 102 7.27 7.04 -7.27
C ARG A 102 5.92 6.45 -7.69
N LEU A 103 5.40 5.53 -6.89
CA LEU A 103 4.12 4.89 -7.16
C LEU A 103 2.97 5.90 -7.04
N PRO A 104 1.95 5.84 -7.92
CA PRO A 104 0.80 6.71 -7.82
C PRO A 104 -0.03 6.36 -6.59
N ARG A 105 -0.66 7.37 -6.00
CA ARG A 105 -1.68 7.15 -4.98
C ARG A 105 -2.95 6.65 -5.65
N LEU A 106 -3.36 5.44 -5.30
CA LEU A 106 -4.58 4.85 -5.84
C LEU A 106 -5.80 5.62 -5.30
N ARG A 107 -6.70 6.01 -6.21
CA ARG A 107 -7.91 6.77 -5.86
C ARG A 107 -9.14 5.86 -5.87
N PRO A 108 -10.07 6.01 -4.91
CA PRO A 108 -11.38 5.37 -4.99
C PRO A 108 -12.10 5.79 -6.28
N LYS A 109 -12.70 4.83 -7.01
CA LYS A 109 -13.59 5.10 -8.15
C LYS A 109 -15.06 5.26 -7.73
N GLY A 110 -15.40 5.14 -6.44
CA GLY A 110 -16.78 5.18 -5.97
C GLY A 110 -16.96 5.82 -4.60
N GLU A 111 -18.24 5.99 -4.25
CA GLU A 111 -18.61 6.49 -2.93
C GLU A 111 -18.30 5.48 -1.84
N GLY A 112 -17.97 4.21 -2.13
CA GLY A 112 -17.63 3.16 -1.17
C GLY A 112 -18.85 2.62 -0.42
N GLU A 113 -18.73 1.45 0.20
CA GLU A 113 -19.83 0.90 1.01
C GLU A 113 -19.78 1.52 2.41
N VAL A 114 -20.96 1.85 2.95
CA VAL A 114 -21.09 2.38 4.31
C VAL A 114 -20.70 1.29 5.29
N THR A 115 -19.53 1.43 5.88
CA THR A 115 -18.89 0.32 6.61
C THR A 115 -18.53 0.69 8.03
N GLU A 116 -18.43 1.98 8.35
CA GLU A 116 -18.26 2.45 9.71
C GLU A 116 -19.05 3.73 10.00
N GLU A 117 -19.61 3.80 11.21
CA GLU A 117 -20.27 4.97 11.73
C GLU A 117 -19.31 5.75 12.65
N ALA A 118 -18.63 6.77 12.12
CA ALA A 118 -17.86 7.65 12.99
C ALA A 118 -18.80 8.58 13.78
N LEU A 119 -18.64 8.58 15.11
CA LEU A 119 -19.36 9.48 16.02
C LEU A 119 -18.74 10.88 15.95
N ARG A 120 -19.25 11.74 15.07
CA ARG A 120 -18.91 13.16 15.10
C ARG A 120 -19.91 13.94 15.94
N HIS A 121 -19.41 14.61 16.98
CA HIS A 121 -20.19 15.47 17.88
C HIS A 121 -20.52 16.83 17.22
N THR A 122 -21.26 16.81 16.12
CA THR A 122 -21.59 18.00 15.30
C THR A 122 -23.03 18.47 15.45
N THR A 123 -23.95 17.58 15.87
CA THR A 123 -25.36 17.94 16.05
C THR A 123 -25.56 18.56 17.41
N ILE A 124 -26.60 19.37 17.56
CA ILE A 124 -26.86 20.07 18.81
C ILE A 124 -28.19 19.64 19.39
N ALA A 125 -28.13 18.99 20.55
CA ALA A 125 -29.28 18.55 21.32
C ALA A 125 -29.55 19.50 22.49
N ARG A 126 -30.79 19.51 22.98
CA ARG A 126 -31.20 20.28 24.17
C ARG A 126 -30.86 19.59 25.49
N LYS A 127 -30.55 18.29 25.46
CA LYS A 127 -30.20 17.47 26.61
C LYS A 127 -28.94 16.66 26.30
N GLY A 128 -28.09 16.45 27.29
CA GLY A 128 -26.86 15.66 27.15
C GLY A 128 -25.95 15.73 28.37
N PRO A 129 -24.81 15.00 28.36
CA PRO A 129 -23.84 15.01 29.45
C PRO A 129 -23.18 16.39 29.60
N ARG A 130 -22.89 16.82 30.84
CA ARG A 130 -22.28 18.13 31.12
C ARG A 130 -20.96 18.35 30.37
N GLY A 131 -20.14 17.30 30.20
CA GLY A 131 -18.88 17.36 29.47
C GLY A 131 -19.01 17.69 27.97
N LEU A 132 -20.18 17.45 27.37
CA LEU A 132 -20.45 17.75 25.96
C LEU A 132 -21.25 19.04 25.76
N ARG A 133 -21.37 19.89 26.80
CA ARG A 133 -22.11 21.15 26.71
C ARG A 133 -21.42 22.13 25.76
N HIS A 134 -22.19 22.68 24.81
CA HIS A 134 -21.70 23.67 23.86
C HIS A 134 -21.84 25.09 24.43
N VAL A 135 -20.88 25.51 25.27
CA VAL A 135 -20.91 26.77 26.05
C VAL A 135 -21.35 27.99 25.24
N ARG A 136 -20.70 28.28 24.10
CA ARG A 136 -21.03 29.45 23.26
C ARG A 136 -22.48 29.49 22.79
N ARG A 137 -23.06 28.33 22.45
CA ARG A 137 -24.43 28.25 21.93
C ARG A 137 -25.43 28.30 23.07
N THR A 138 -25.12 27.66 24.19
CA THR A 138 -25.91 27.78 25.43
C THR A 138 -26.01 29.24 25.89
N LEU A 139 -24.90 29.97 25.91
CA LEU A 139 -24.89 31.40 26.28
C LEU A 139 -25.66 32.25 25.26
N LYS A 140 -25.55 31.94 23.96
CA LYS A 140 -26.32 32.64 22.91
C LYS A 140 -27.82 32.48 23.09
N GLU A 141 -28.29 31.27 23.41
CA GLU A 141 -29.71 31.00 23.66
C GLU A 141 -30.19 31.67 24.94
N SER A 142 -29.37 31.62 26.01
CA SER A 142 -29.64 32.33 27.27
C SER A 142 -29.72 33.86 27.07
N LEU A 143 -28.83 34.44 26.27
CA LEU A 143 -28.90 35.85 25.92
C LEU A 143 -30.16 36.18 25.11
N LYS A 144 -30.52 35.33 24.13
CA LYS A 144 -31.72 35.51 23.34
C LYS A 144 -32.98 35.50 24.22
N ARG A 145 -33.05 34.60 25.19
CA ARG A 145 -34.12 34.55 26.18
C ARG A 145 -34.14 35.80 27.06
N ALA A 146 -33.01 36.19 27.65
CA ALA A 146 -32.91 37.35 28.53
C ALA A 146 -33.30 38.67 27.83
N LEU A 147 -32.98 38.80 26.54
CA LEU A 147 -33.42 39.93 25.71
C LEU A 147 -34.92 39.91 25.44
N GLN A 148 -35.52 38.73 25.26
CA GLN A 148 -36.96 38.57 25.03
C GLN A 148 -37.78 38.79 26.31
N SER A 149 -37.27 38.38 27.48
CA SER A 149 -37.91 38.60 28.78
C SER A 149 -37.71 40.01 29.33
N GLY A 150 -36.80 40.81 28.74
CA GLY A 150 -36.46 42.14 29.23
C GLY A 150 -35.60 42.12 30.51
N GLU A 151 -35.06 40.97 30.88
CA GLU A 151 -34.24 40.78 32.09
C GLU A 151 -32.76 41.12 31.85
N TYR A 152 -32.36 41.28 30.58
CA TYR A 152 -30.99 41.61 30.23
C TYR A 152 -30.64 43.07 30.57
N ARG A 153 -29.61 43.25 31.40
CA ARG A 153 -29.06 44.57 31.78
C ARG A 153 -27.69 44.76 31.11
N PRO A 154 -27.51 45.77 30.24
CA PRO A 154 -26.21 46.07 29.63
C PRO A 154 -25.11 46.40 30.64
N GLU A 155 -25.47 46.99 31.78
CA GLU A 155 -24.55 47.44 32.83
C GLU A 155 -24.06 46.27 33.71
N ASP A 156 -24.82 45.17 33.75
CA ASP A 156 -24.48 43.93 34.45
C ASP A 156 -24.88 42.71 33.60
N PRO A 157 -24.02 42.29 32.64
CA PRO A 157 -24.35 41.29 31.63
C PRO A 157 -24.28 39.84 32.17
N LEU A 158 -24.81 39.61 33.38
CA LEU A 158 -24.86 38.30 33.98
C LEU A 158 -25.92 37.43 33.30
N LEU A 159 -25.48 36.41 32.57
CA LEU A 159 -26.35 35.42 31.94
C LEU A 159 -26.29 34.11 32.72
N VAL A 160 -27.40 33.71 33.32
CA VAL A 160 -27.56 32.40 33.96
C VAL A 160 -28.33 31.49 33.01
N PRO A 161 -27.68 30.49 32.38
CA PRO A 161 -28.38 29.59 31.47
C PRO A 161 -29.35 28.69 32.23
N GLU A 162 -30.59 28.66 31.76
CA GLU A 162 -31.63 27.76 32.27
C GLU A 162 -31.63 26.43 31.51
N ARG A 163 -32.40 25.45 31.99
CA ARG A 163 -32.48 24.11 31.38
C ARG A 163 -32.81 24.16 29.88
N GLU A 164 -33.63 25.11 29.46
CA GLU A 164 -34.08 25.27 28.07
C GLU A 164 -33.02 25.91 27.16
N ASP A 165 -32.08 26.66 27.74
CA ASP A 165 -30.96 27.29 27.04
C ASP A 165 -29.83 26.28 26.77
N LEU A 166 -29.80 25.18 27.52
CA LEU A 166 -28.71 24.21 27.42
C LEU A 166 -28.66 23.60 26.02
N ARG A 167 -27.46 23.66 25.43
CA ARG A 167 -27.13 23.04 24.15
C ARG A 167 -25.96 22.08 24.37
N TYR A 168 -26.07 20.88 23.84
CA TYR A 168 -25.10 19.81 23.96
C TYR A 168 -24.68 19.33 22.59
N LYS A 169 -23.39 19.01 22.42
CA LYS A 169 -22.93 18.32 21.22
C LYS A 169 -23.44 16.88 21.29
N ALA A 170 -24.34 16.55 20.38
CA ALA A 170 -24.83 15.20 20.19
C ALA A 170 -24.00 14.50 19.10
N PRO A 171 -23.67 13.22 19.29
CA PRO A 171 -23.07 12.43 18.23
C PRO A 171 -24.06 12.33 17.07
N ARG A 172 -23.57 12.59 15.86
CA ARG A 172 -24.23 12.18 14.63
C ARG A 172 -23.37 11.10 14.02
N ARG A 173 -24.00 9.96 13.74
CA ARG A 173 -23.42 8.90 12.92
C ARG A 173 -23.30 9.48 11.51
N LYS A 174 -22.06 9.68 11.04
CA LYS A 174 -21.82 9.92 9.62
C LYS A 174 -21.29 8.61 9.05
N PRO A 175 -21.92 8.06 8.01
CA PRO A 175 -21.34 6.94 7.30
C PRO A 175 -20.00 7.40 6.74
N ILE A 176 -18.91 6.76 7.13
CA ILE A 176 -17.65 6.86 6.41
C ILE A 176 -17.69 5.70 5.43
N PRO A 177 -17.84 5.98 4.13
CA PRO A 177 -17.67 4.92 3.20
C PRO A 177 -16.18 4.55 3.11
N HIS A 178 -15.90 3.26 3.18
CA HIS A 178 -14.59 2.76 2.84
C HIS A 178 -14.62 2.35 1.37
N ALA A 179 -13.66 2.88 0.61
CA ALA A 179 -13.42 2.41 -0.73
C ALA A 179 -12.94 0.95 -0.65
N GLN A 180 -13.61 0.06 -1.36
CA GLN A 180 -13.21 -1.34 -1.43
C GLN A 180 -12.47 -1.58 -2.73
N ALA A 181 -11.59 -2.57 -2.72
CA ALA A 181 -10.91 -3.02 -3.93
C ALA A 181 -11.06 -4.53 -4.07
N VAL A 182 -11.12 -4.99 -5.31
CA VAL A 182 -10.98 -6.39 -5.66
C VAL A 182 -9.79 -6.52 -6.61
N VAL A 183 -8.88 -7.45 -6.31
CA VAL A 183 -7.73 -7.76 -7.15
C VAL A 183 -7.84 -9.21 -7.60
N LEU A 184 -7.87 -9.39 -8.92
CA LEU A 184 -7.78 -10.68 -9.58
C LEU A 184 -6.36 -10.89 -10.09
N PHE A 185 -5.75 -12.00 -9.73
CA PHE A 185 -4.48 -12.45 -10.28
C PHE A 185 -4.73 -13.66 -11.18
N ALA A 186 -4.48 -13.52 -12.47
CA ALA A 186 -4.43 -14.62 -13.43
C ALA A 186 -2.97 -15.01 -13.64
N LEU A 187 -2.66 -16.29 -13.42
CA LEU A 187 -1.34 -16.87 -13.61
C LEU A 187 -1.41 -18.00 -14.61
N ASP A 188 -0.59 -17.87 -15.64
CA ASP A 188 -0.26 -18.94 -16.55
C ASP A 188 0.59 -20.00 -15.84
N VAL A 189 0.13 -21.24 -15.88
CA VAL A 189 0.84 -22.40 -15.33
C VAL A 189 1.30 -23.35 -16.43
N SER A 190 1.40 -22.90 -17.68
CA SER A 190 1.91 -23.71 -18.79
C SER A 190 3.34 -24.21 -18.59
N GLY A 191 3.74 -25.21 -19.40
CA GLY A 191 5.06 -25.86 -19.30
C GLY A 191 6.27 -24.94 -19.51
N SER A 192 6.08 -23.73 -20.03
CA SER A 192 7.13 -22.71 -20.20
C SER A 192 7.33 -21.84 -18.95
N MET A 193 6.33 -21.79 -18.06
CA MET A 193 6.36 -21.06 -16.78
C MET A 193 7.00 -21.92 -15.69
N ARG A 194 8.33 -21.98 -15.67
CA ARG A 194 9.08 -22.82 -14.73
C ARG A 194 9.13 -22.20 -13.33
N GLU A 195 9.78 -22.90 -12.41
CA GLU A 195 9.84 -22.51 -11.01
C GLU A 195 10.44 -21.09 -10.79
N GLU A 196 11.40 -20.67 -11.61
CA GLU A 196 12.05 -19.35 -11.49
C GLU A 196 11.09 -18.23 -11.91
N GLU A 197 10.39 -18.40 -13.04
CA GLU A 197 9.40 -17.48 -13.57
C GLU A 197 8.21 -17.37 -12.60
N LEU A 198 7.71 -18.51 -12.10
CA LEU A 198 6.63 -18.55 -11.10
C LEU A 198 7.03 -17.82 -9.81
N LYS A 199 8.31 -17.89 -9.39
CA LYS A 199 8.81 -17.15 -8.21
C LYS A 199 8.78 -15.64 -8.42
N LEU A 200 9.14 -15.16 -9.61
CA LEU A 200 9.06 -13.73 -9.96
C LEU A 200 7.62 -13.24 -9.91
N VAL A 201 6.69 -14.00 -10.50
CA VAL A 201 5.26 -13.64 -10.47
C VAL A 201 4.70 -13.61 -9.06
N LYS A 202 4.99 -14.64 -8.25
CA LYS A 202 4.55 -14.70 -6.85
C LYS A 202 5.08 -13.51 -6.04
N THR A 203 6.31 -13.09 -6.32
CA THR A 203 6.89 -11.88 -5.71
C THR A 203 6.14 -10.62 -6.14
N LEU A 204 5.84 -10.45 -7.42
CA LEU A 204 5.07 -9.31 -7.92
C LEU A 204 3.65 -9.26 -7.35
N SER A 205 2.92 -10.38 -7.38
CA SER A 205 1.55 -10.45 -6.88
C SER A 205 1.47 -10.11 -5.40
N PHE A 206 2.45 -10.54 -4.62
CA PHE A 206 2.58 -10.18 -3.21
C PHE A 206 2.79 -8.67 -3.01
N TRP A 207 3.76 -8.07 -3.70
CA TRP A 207 4.04 -6.63 -3.57
C TRP A 207 2.87 -5.76 -4.03
N ILE A 208 2.22 -6.14 -5.14
CA ILE A 208 1.01 -5.50 -5.64
C ILE A 208 -0.10 -5.58 -4.57
N THR A 209 -0.29 -6.75 -3.97
CA THR A 209 -1.28 -6.95 -2.91
C THR A 209 -1.02 -6.03 -1.72
N LEU A 210 0.23 -5.96 -1.25
CA LEU A 210 0.60 -5.08 -0.14
C LEU A 210 0.34 -3.61 -0.45
N TRP A 211 0.73 -3.16 -1.65
CA TRP A 211 0.53 -1.77 -2.06
C TRP A 211 -0.94 -1.38 -2.19
N ILE A 212 -1.76 -2.26 -2.75
CA ILE A 212 -3.20 -2.02 -2.87
C ILE A 212 -3.85 -2.05 -1.49
N LYS A 213 -3.48 -3.01 -0.62
CA LYS A 213 -3.97 -3.10 0.77
C LYS A 213 -3.63 -1.86 1.59
N ARG A 214 -2.48 -1.21 1.33
CA ARG A 214 -2.11 0.08 1.95
C ARG A 214 -3.12 1.19 1.64
N HIS A 215 -3.70 1.19 0.43
CA HIS A 215 -4.67 2.20 0.00
C HIS A 215 -6.12 1.81 0.26
N PHE A 216 -6.41 0.51 0.22
CA PHE A 216 -7.73 -0.08 0.41
C PHE A 216 -7.66 -1.13 1.52
N PRO A 217 -7.98 -0.77 2.78
CA PRO A 217 -7.93 -1.71 3.90
C PRO A 217 -8.84 -2.93 3.71
N ARG A 218 -9.96 -2.74 2.98
CA ARG A 218 -10.87 -3.80 2.55
C ARG A 218 -10.53 -4.21 1.11
N LEU A 219 -9.65 -5.19 1.00
CA LEU A 219 -9.19 -5.76 -0.26
C LEU A 219 -9.63 -7.22 -0.37
N GLU A 220 -10.46 -7.49 -1.37
CA GLU A 220 -10.82 -8.85 -1.79
C GLU A 220 -9.80 -9.35 -2.82
N ARG A 221 -9.37 -10.61 -2.67
CA ARG A 221 -8.33 -11.23 -3.50
C ARG A 221 -8.88 -12.49 -4.14
N ARG A 222 -8.69 -12.61 -5.44
CA ARG A 222 -9.13 -13.76 -6.25
C ARG A 222 -7.95 -14.23 -7.09
N TYR A 223 -7.73 -15.54 -7.11
CA TYR A 223 -6.60 -16.14 -7.80
C TYR A 223 -7.12 -17.09 -8.87
N LEU A 224 -6.62 -16.93 -10.07
CA LEU A 224 -6.94 -17.72 -11.24
C LEU A 224 -5.67 -18.39 -11.74
N LEU A 225 -5.74 -19.68 -11.99
CA LEU A 225 -4.74 -20.39 -12.77
C LEU A 225 -5.33 -20.70 -14.13
N HIS A 226 -4.49 -20.71 -15.15
CA HIS A 226 -4.90 -21.18 -16.45
C HIS A 226 -3.79 -21.91 -17.18
N ASP A 227 -4.21 -22.91 -17.94
CA ASP A 227 -3.44 -23.57 -18.97
C ASP A 227 -4.25 -23.49 -20.29
N ALA A 228 -4.84 -24.58 -20.76
CA ALA A 228 -5.85 -24.61 -21.82
C ALA A 228 -7.24 -24.20 -21.34
N GLU A 229 -7.53 -24.34 -20.04
CA GLU A 229 -8.74 -23.87 -19.37
C GLU A 229 -8.36 -23.06 -18.13
N ALA A 230 -9.27 -22.20 -17.65
CA ALA A 230 -9.05 -21.37 -16.47
C ALA A 230 -9.95 -21.80 -15.32
N TRP A 231 -9.43 -21.77 -14.09
CA TRP A 231 -10.18 -22.05 -12.87
C TRP A 231 -9.75 -21.16 -11.71
N GLU A 232 -10.66 -20.94 -10.76
CA GLU A 232 -10.38 -20.21 -9.53
C GLU A 232 -9.74 -21.14 -8.49
N VAL A 233 -8.71 -20.64 -7.79
CA VAL A 233 -8.00 -21.37 -6.74
C VAL A 233 -7.90 -20.53 -5.46
N PRO A 234 -7.75 -21.18 -4.29
CA PRO A 234 -7.37 -20.46 -3.08
C PRO A 234 -5.93 -19.93 -3.14
N GLU A 235 -5.64 -18.95 -2.28
CA GLU A 235 -4.33 -18.30 -2.17
C GLU A 235 -3.17 -19.30 -2.02
N GLU A 236 -3.33 -20.30 -1.13
CA GLU A 236 -2.30 -21.30 -0.90
C GLU A 236 -1.93 -22.09 -2.15
N GLU A 237 -2.92 -22.43 -2.97
CA GLU A 237 -2.73 -23.21 -4.19
C GLU A 237 -2.07 -22.36 -5.27
N PHE A 238 -2.44 -21.08 -5.39
CA PHE A 238 -1.76 -20.14 -6.28
C PHE A 238 -0.25 -20.06 -5.99
N PHE A 239 0.13 -19.97 -4.70
CA PHE A 239 1.54 -19.90 -4.31
C PHE A 239 2.27 -21.25 -4.37
N LYS A 240 1.55 -22.38 -4.40
CA LYS A 240 2.11 -23.74 -4.53
C LYS A 240 2.01 -24.29 -5.97
N ALA A 241 1.38 -23.56 -6.88
CA ALA A 241 1.16 -23.97 -8.26
C ALA A 241 2.46 -24.37 -8.97
N ARG A 242 2.34 -25.37 -9.83
CA ARG A 242 3.41 -25.94 -10.66
C ARG A 242 2.98 -25.96 -12.12
N GLU A 243 3.97 -26.08 -13.00
CA GLU A 243 3.78 -26.14 -14.45
C GLU A 243 2.92 -27.36 -14.90
N GLY A 244 2.10 -27.14 -15.92
CA GLY A 244 1.20 -28.12 -16.53
C GLY A 244 0.49 -27.56 -17.77
N GLY A 245 0.47 -28.35 -18.85
CA GLY A 245 -0.37 -28.07 -20.03
C GLY A 245 0.18 -27.03 -21.02
N GLY A 246 -0.70 -26.58 -21.92
CA GLY A 246 -0.46 -25.50 -22.89
C GLY A 246 -1.17 -24.20 -22.48
N THR A 247 -1.15 -23.15 -23.32
CA THR A 247 -1.62 -21.82 -22.91
C THR A 247 -2.77 -21.29 -23.77
N ARG A 248 -3.89 -20.94 -23.13
CA ARG A 248 -5.00 -20.15 -23.71
C ARG A 248 -5.32 -18.97 -22.83
N ILE A 249 -4.85 -17.79 -23.24
CA ILE A 249 -5.02 -16.55 -22.48
C ILE A 249 -6.49 -16.13 -22.38
N SER A 250 -7.28 -16.31 -23.44
CA SER A 250 -8.69 -15.90 -23.45
C SER A 250 -9.51 -16.56 -22.34
N SER A 251 -9.18 -17.81 -21.97
CA SER A 251 -9.87 -18.57 -20.93
C SER A 251 -9.85 -17.86 -19.58
N ALA A 252 -8.68 -17.32 -19.18
CA ALA A 252 -8.51 -16.61 -17.93
C ALA A 252 -9.28 -15.27 -17.93
N LEU A 253 -9.29 -14.58 -19.07
CA LEU A 253 -9.98 -13.30 -19.21
C LEU A 253 -11.50 -13.46 -19.16
N LEU A 254 -12.04 -14.50 -19.79
CA LEU A 254 -13.47 -14.82 -19.74
C LEU A 254 -13.90 -15.21 -18.32
N LEU A 255 -13.10 -16.02 -17.62
CA LEU A 255 -13.40 -16.36 -16.22
C LEU A 255 -13.31 -15.12 -15.31
N ALA A 256 -12.33 -14.24 -15.54
CA ALA A 256 -12.23 -12.97 -14.82
C ALA A 256 -13.46 -12.08 -15.06
N GLU A 257 -13.98 -12.03 -16.29
CA GLU A 257 -15.23 -11.32 -16.62
C GLU A 257 -16.42 -11.84 -15.82
N GLU A 258 -16.56 -13.16 -15.67
CA GLU A 258 -17.62 -13.76 -14.85
C GLU A 258 -17.46 -13.42 -13.35
N ILE A 259 -16.26 -13.57 -12.79
CA ILE A 259 -16.00 -13.27 -11.37
C ILE A 259 -16.26 -11.80 -11.05
N LEU A 260 -15.84 -10.88 -11.93
CA LEU A 260 -15.99 -9.44 -11.71
C LEU A 260 -17.45 -8.97 -11.69
N LYS A 261 -18.41 -9.75 -12.22
CA LYS A 261 -19.85 -9.46 -12.10
C LYS A 261 -20.31 -9.43 -10.65
N ALA A 262 -19.67 -10.20 -9.76
CA ALA A 262 -19.99 -10.21 -8.32
C ALA A 262 -19.53 -8.95 -7.57
N TYR A 263 -18.73 -8.08 -8.21
CA TYR A 263 -18.08 -6.93 -7.55
C TYR A 263 -18.45 -5.60 -8.22
N PRO A 264 -19.59 -4.96 -7.94
CA PRO A 264 -20.04 -3.75 -8.65
C PRO A 264 -19.07 -2.55 -8.59
N GLU A 265 -18.87 -1.85 -9.72
CA GLU A 265 -17.93 -0.71 -9.85
C GLU A 265 -18.26 0.47 -8.94
N ALA A 266 -19.53 0.62 -8.55
CA ALA A 266 -19.97 1.66 -7.63
C ALA A 266 -19.30 1.55 -6.25
N PHE A 267 -18.93 0.33 -5.85
CA PHE A 267 -18.39 0.02 -4.53
C PHE A 267 -16.94 -0.48 -4.57
N TYR A 268 -16.55 -1.16 -5.66
CA TYR A 268 -15.25 -1.80 -5.80
C TYR A 268 -14.39 -1.17 -6.91
N ASN A 269 -13.16 -0.80 -6.54
CA ASN A 269 -12.09 -0.64 -7.51
C ASN A 269 -11.63 -2.03 -7.98
N ARG A 270 -11.83 -2.32 -9.27
CA ARG A 270 -11.45 -3.61 -9.87
C ARG A 270 -10.05 -3.55 -10.46
N TYR A 271 -9.17 -4.45 -10.05
CA TYR A 271 -7.84 -4.62 -10.64
C TYR A 271 -7.72 -6.03 -11.19
N LEU A 272 -7.21 -6.18 -12.41
CA LEU A 272 -6.89 -7.46 -13.01
C LEU A 272 -5.43 -7.47 -13.39
N TYR A 273 -4.67 -8.39 -12.81
CA TYR A 273 -3.27 -8.62 -13.15
C TYR A 273 -3.15 -9.99 -13.79
N HIS A 274 -2.52 -10.03 -14.95
CA HIS A 274 -2.30 -11.26 -15.70
C HIS A 274 -0.81 -11.46 -15.95
N PHE A 275 -0.33 -12.66 -15.64
CA PHE A 275 1.07 -13.04 -15.75
C PHE A 275 1.18 -14.27 -16.65
N SER A 276 2.01 -14.18 -17.67
CA SER A 276 2.29 -15.24 -18.63
C SER A 276 3.67 -15.02 -19.25
N ASP A 277 4.20 -16.02 -19.94
CA ASP A 277 5.39 -15.88 -20.79
C ASP A 277 5.07 -15.26 -22.17
N GLY A 278 3.77 -15.09 -22.46
CA GLY A 278 3.22 -14.51 -23.67
C GLY A 278 3.03 -15.49 -24.82
N GLU A 279 3.28 -16.78 -24.60
CA GLU A 279 2.98 -17.81 -25.59
C GLU A 279 1.46 -18.09 -25.55
N ASN A 280 0.81 -18.09 -26.71
CA ASN A 280 -0.62 -18.28 -26.78
C ASN A 280 -0.99 -19.25 -27.91
N TRP A 281 -2.05 -20.01 -27.72
CA TRP A 281 -2.55 -20.91 -28.75
C TRP A 281 -2.96 -20.14 -30.01
N GLN A 282 -2.67 -20.71 -31.19
CA GLN A 282 -3.01 -20.08 -32.46
C GLN A 282 -4.53 -19.81 -32.56
N GLY A 283 -4.88 -18.55 -32.83
CA GLY A 283 -6.27 -18.10 -32.95
C GLY A 283 -6.93 -17.65 -31.64
N ASP A 284 -6.26 -17.77 -30.49
CA ASP A 284 -6.80 -17.32 -29.20
C ASP A 284 -6.66 -15.80 -28.97
N THR A 285 -5.59 -15.19 -29.50
CA THR A 285 -5.31 -13.77 -29.25
C THR A 285 -6.44 -12.81 -29.65
N PRO A 286 -7.12 -12.97 -30.80
CA PRO A 286 -8.27 -12.13 -31.14
C PRO A 286 -9.40 -12.18 -30.09
N LEU A 287 -9.69 -13.37 -29.55
CA LEU A 287 -10.70 -13.56 -28.50
C LEU A 287 -10.26 -12.90 -27.19
N ALA A 288 -9.00 -13.07 -26.82
CA ALA A 288 -8.41 -12.43 -25.64
C ALA A 288 -8.50 -10.90 -25.72
N LEU A 289 -8.13 -10.30 -26.86
CA LEU A 289 -8.20 -8.86 -27.08
C LEU A 289 -9.64 -8.33 -27.07
N GLU A 290 -10.60 -9.10 -27.59
CA GLU A 290 -12.02 -8.74 -27.52
C GLU A 290 -12.53 -8.74 -26.07
N ALA A 291 -12.24 -9.80 -25.31
CA ALA A 291 -12.59 -9.88 -23.90
C ALA A 291 -11.96 -8.71 -23.10
N LEU A 292 -10.68 -8.40 -23.35
CA LEU A 292 -10.01 -7.25 -22.76
C LEU A 292 -10.74 -5.94 -23.06
N ARG A 293 -11.13 -5.71 -24.32
CA ARG A 293 -11.85 -4.48 -24.72
C ARG A 293 -13.17 -4.30 -23.98
N ARG A 294 -13.88 -5.40 -23.67
CA ARG A 294 -15.12 -5.38 -22.88
C ARG A 294 -14.85 -5.12 -21.39
N LEU A 295 -13.79 -5.72 -20.85
CA LEU A 295 -13.40 -5.61 -19.45
C LEU A 295 -12.83 -4.23 -19.09
N LEU A 296 -11.97 -3.66 -19.95
CA LEU A 296 -11.17 -2.47 -19.65
C LEU A 296 -11.96 -1.27 -19.10
N PRO A 297 -13.13 -0.88 -19.66
CA PRO A 297 -13.91 0.24 -19.12
C PRO A 297 -14.29 0.07 -17.64
N SER A 298 -14.49 -1.18 -17.21
CA SER A 298 -14.89 -1.53 -15.86
C SER A 298 -13.72 -1.60 -14.87
N LEU A 299 -12.50 -1.74 -15.37
CA LEU A 299 -11.31 -1.90 -14.55
C LEU A 299 -10.76 -0.55 -14.11
N ALA A 300 -10.21 -0.50 -12.90
CA ALA A 300 -9.33 0.59 -12.47
C ALA A 300 -7.98 0.49 -13.17
N LEU A 301 -7.45 -0.74 -13.28
CA LEU A 301 -6.21 -1.04 -13.97
C LEU A 301 -6.20 -2.50 -14.42
N TYR A 302 -5.79 -2.71 -15.67
CA TYR A 302 -5.36 -4.00 -16.18
C TYR A 302 -3.83 -4.00 -16.25
N GLY A 303 -3.19 -4.89 -15.50
CA GLY A 303 -1.75 -5.08 -15.54
C GLY A 303 -1.40 -6.39 -16.23
N TYR A 304 -0.59 -6.35 -17.29
CA TYR A 304 -0.03 -7.56 -17.89
C TYR A 304 1.49 -7.56 -17.71
N ALA A 305 2.01 -8.61 -17.10
CA ALA A 305 3.44 -8.81 -16.96
C ALA A 305 3.86 -10.06 -17.73
N GLN A 306 4.71 -9.85 -18.74
CA GLN A 306 5.33 -10.94 -19.47
C GLN A 306 6.62 -11.35 -18.78
N VAL A 307 6.75 -12.62 -18.40
CA VAL A 307 7.98 -13.16 -17.84
C VAL A 307 8.78 -13.80 -18.97
N GLU A 308 9.98 -13.29 -19.21
CA GLU A 308 10.84 -13.81 -20.28
C GLU A 308 11.67 -14.98 -19.75
N GLY A 309 11.46 -16.16 -20.35
CA GLY A 309 12.30 -17.33 -20.10
C GLY A 309 13.55 -17.36 -20.99
N PRO A 310 14.48 -18.30 -20.75
CA PRO A 310 15.74 -18.41 -21.51
C PRO A 310 15.54 -18.74 -23.01
N TYR A 311 14.37 -19.26 -23.40
CA TYR A 311 14.11 -19.85 -24.72
C TYR A 311 13.33 -18.93 -25.67
N GLY A 312 12.99 -17.71 -25.25
CA GLY A 312 12.31 -16.73 -26.09
C GLY A 312 11.17 -16.00 -25.38
N GLN A 313 10.68 -14.95 -26.03
CA GLN A 313 9.54 -14.16 -25.60
C GLN A 313 8.31 -14.55 -26.42
N GLY A 314 7.15 -14.71 -25.78
CA GLY A 314 5.90 -14.76 -26.51
C GLY A 314 5.50 -13.41 -27.10
N HIS A 315 4.53 -13.40 -28.02
CA HIS A 315 4.13 -12.21 -28.77
C HIS A 315 3.01 -11.40 -28.12
N PHE A 316 2.33 -11.96 -27.11
CA PHE A 316 1.11 -11.36 -26.56
C PHE A 316 1.31 -9.95 -25.98
N LEU A 317 2.45 -9.68 -25.31
CA LEU A 317 2.75 -8.33 -24.80
C LEU A 317 2.77 -7.28 -25.91
N GLU A 318 3.35 -7.62 -27.06
CA GLU A 318 3.46 -6.73 -28.22
C GLU A 318 2.09 -6.52 -28.84
N GLU A 319 1.31 -7.59 -29.02
CA GLU A 319 -0.06 -7.53 -29.54
C GLU A 319 -0.99 -6.68 -28.67
N VAL A 320 -0.94 -6.83 -27.34
CA VAL A 320 -1.70 -5.97 -26.41
C VAL A 320 -1.23 -4.52 -26.49
N ARG A 321 0.09 -4.30 -26.61
CA ARG A 321 0.64 -2.95 -26.77
C ARG A 321 0.20 -2.29 -28.06
N GLU A 322 0.14 -3.01 -29.17
CA GLU A 322 -0.33 -2.48 -30.44
C GLU A 322 -1.84 -2.22 -30.43
N ALA A 323 -2.62 -3.16 -29.89
CA ALA A 323 -4.07 -3.08 -29.91
C ALA A 323 -4.65 -2.08 -28.88
N LEU A 324 -3.99 -1.94 -27.72
CA LEU A 324 -4.52 -1.26 -26.54
C LEU A 324 -3.50 -0.32 -25.86
N GLY A 325 -2.27 -0.23 -26.39
CA GLY A 325 -1.25 0.66 -25.85
C GLY A 325 -1.69 2.12 -25.89
N GLY A 326 -1.41 2.83 -24.80
CA GLY A 326 -1.77 4.25 -24.64
C GLY A 326 -3.21 4.50 -24.15
N ARG A 327 -4.03 3.46 -23.97
CA ARG A 327 -5.29 3.61 -23.24
C ARG A 327 -5.03 3.79 -21.74
N GLU A 328 -5.76 4.70 -21.12
CA GLU A 328 -5.76 4.82 -19.66
C GLU A 328 -6.25 3.51 -19.03
N GLY A 329 -5.57 3.06 -17.97
CA GLY A 329 -5.92 1.82 -17.27
C GLY A 329 -5.29 0.54 -17.83
N VAL A 330 -4.34 0.63 -18.76
CA VAL A 330 -3.52 -0.51 -19.21
C VAL A 330 -2.07 -0.31 -18.78
N ALA A 331 -1.52 -1.26 -18.03
CA ALA A 331 -0.14 -1.29 -17.58
C ALA A 331 0.57 -2.54 -18.08
N LEU A 332 1.67 -2.38 -18.82
CA LEU A 332 2.40 -3.47 -19.43
C LEU A 332 3.84 -3.51 -18.92
N ALA A 333 4.31 -4.69 -18.51
CA ALA A 333 5.68 -4.91 -18.04
C ALA A 333 6.29 -6.17 -18.67
N ALA A 334 7.60 -6.16 -18.84
CA ALA A 334 8.41 -7.33 -19.17
C ALA A 334 9.37 -7.57 -18.00
N VAL A 335 9.59 -8.83 -17.64
CA VAL A 335 10.37 -9.24 -16.47
C VAL A 335 11.30 -10.37 -16.89
N ARG A 336 12.61 -10.11 -16.90
CA ARG A 336 13.63 -11.11 -17.25
C ARG A 336 14.25 -11.75 -16.02
N GLY A 337 14.29 -10.99 -14.93
CA GLY A 337 14.97 -11.38 -13.71
C GLY A 337 14.49 -10.59 -12.50
N ARG A 338 15.11 -10.88 -11.35
CA ARG A 338 14.77 -10.25 -10.06
C ARG A 338 15.05 -8.75 -10.08
N GLU A 339 16.05 -8.32 -10.83
CA GLU A 339 16.46 -6.94 -11.01
C GLU A 339 15.39 -6.06 -11.68
N ASP A 340 14.50 -6.67 -12.47
CA ASP A 340 13.41 -5.97 -13.17
C ASP A 340 12.17 -5.77 -12.28
N LEU A 341 12.05 -6.50 -11.16
CA LEU A 341 10.90 -6.43 -10.27
C LEU A 341 10.53 -5.01 -9.84
N PRO A 342 11.47 -4.13 -9.44
CA PRO A 342 11.14 -2.75 -9.06
C PRO A 342 10.55 -1.94 -10.21
N VAL A 343 11.05 -2.15 -11.44
CA VAL A 343 10.58 -1.45 -12.64
C VAL A 343 9.22 -1.99 -13.06
N ALA A 344 9.05 -3.31 -13.04
CA ALA A 344 7.81 -3.99 -13.36
C ALA A 344 6.70 -3.59 -12.37
N LEU A 345 6.97 -3.62 -11.07
CA LEU A 345 6.04 -3.21 -10.03
C LEU A 345 5.58 -1.75 -10.24
N ARG A 346 6.52 -0.85 -10.54
CA ARG A 346 6.20 0.55 -10.83
C ARG A 346 5.25 0.68 -12.02
N ARG A 347 5.54 0.01 -13.13
CA ARG A 347 4.68 0.05 -14.33
C ARG A 347 3.31 -0.55 -14.06
N LEU A 348 3.27 -1.74 -13.44
CA LEU A 348 2.04 -2.48 -13.15
C LEU A 348 1.12 -1.74 -12.18
N LEU A 349 1.63 -0.83 -11.36
CA LEU A 349 0.84 0.02 -10.48
C LEU A 349 0.48 1.38 -11.09
N GLY A 350 0.84 1.63 -12.36
CA GLY A 350 0.50 2.85 -13.11
C GLY A 350 1.44 4.04 -12.92
N GLY A 351 2.70 3.81 -12.51
CA GLY A 351 3.71 4.84 -12.24
C GLY A 351 4.80 5.02 -13.29
#